data_AF-A0A925NT49-F1
#
_entry.id   AF-A0A925NT49-F1
#
_cell.length_a   1.000
_cell.length_b   1.000
_cell.length_c   1.000
_cell.angle_alpha   90.00
_cell.angle_beta   90.00
_cell.angle_gamma   90.00
#
_symmetry.space_group_name_H-M   'P 1'
#
loop_
_entity.id
_entity.type
_entity.pdbx_description
1 polymer ?
#
loop_
_entity_poly.entity_id
_entity_poly.type
_entity_poly.pdbx_seq_one_letter_code
_entity_poly.pdbx_strand_id
1 'polypeptide(L)'
;MKSAGVILTLSLFANLALAGWWITGRGREDSASVPAATDAPVVAASALKKKLGPATIKTAASPVQLPAGIRSWKELQSADLKEFVRRLRSAGCPEETIQDIILAEVNRRYAAKNRELYPESSTVKPFWETQKINTDVAEIKKNRDRQRKSREMQKEKSALLVELLGVDPELERRKADGHQEYYDYYDSQVSFLPESKREAVRKYLDEFQDKQQEFFARNRGLYDAQYRDEQKQLEAERMQGLAQLLSPQELREFELRQSQMASQLSSELQNTKLTREQYEALFDIRKKYGDSIYNYADSGENPQEGSERAAKNMAALQAELTTALGPDTAKEIIRGRDYGYQQLSRIAQRNDLPTETVKKVYDFKDTAEASVKLIQADKNLTNEQRQEAFTRIRDETQNAVREALGGAAYTNYIRQGGYWINSIAPVQSRYGPAIRIP
;
A
#
# COMPACT_ATOMS: atom_id res chain seq x y z
N MET A 1 14.00 -68.46 -12.31
CA MET A 1 14.85 -67.24 -12.32
C MET A 1 15.67 -67.12 -13.62
N LYS A 2 15.04 -67.11 -14.80
CA LYS A 2 15.75 -66.89 -16.10
C LYS A 2 15.09 -65.82 -17.00
N SER A 3 13.92 -65.32 -16.62
CA SER A 3 13.13 -64.35 -17.38
C SER A 3 13.35 -62.88 -16.95
N ALA A 4 13.88 -62.62 -15.74
CA ALA A 4 14.15 -61.25 -15.27
C ALA A 4 15.36 -60.61 -15.99
N GLY A 5 16.38 -61.39 -16.33
CA GLY A 5 17.55 -60.88 -17.06
C GLY A 5 17.24 -60.46 -18.49
N VAL A 6 16.30 -61.16 -19.15
CA VAL A 6 15.90 -60.86 -20.55
C VAL A 6 15.09 -59.57 -20.64
N ILE A 7 14.28 -59.25 -19.63
CA ILE A 7 13.49 -58.01 -19.60
C ILE A 7 14.39 -56.80 -19.36
N LEU A 8 15.40 -56.94 -18.49
CA LEU A 8 16.38 -55.89 -18.22
C LEU A 8 17.27 -55.60 -19.43
N THR A 9 17.71 -56.62 -20.17
CA THR A 9 18.50 -56.41 -21.39
C THR A 9 17.66 -55.79 -22.50
N LEU A 10 16.40 -56.22 -22.69
CA LEU A 10 15.48 -55.59 -23.64
C LEU A 10 15.21 -54.11 -23.33
N SER A 11 15.02 -53.77 -22.05
CA SER A 11 14.85 -52.38 -21.61
C SER A 11 16.11 -51.53 -21.86
N LEU A 12 17.30 -52.09 -21.64
CA LEU A 12 18.55 -51.38 -21.90
C LEU A 12 18.74 -51.12 -23.40
N PHE A 13 18.44 -52.10 -24.25
CA PHE A 13 18.50 -51.94 -25.71
C PHE A 13 17.47 -50.95 -26.23
N ALA A 14 16.25 -50.94 -25.68
CA ALA A 14 15.21 -49.98 -26.05
C ALA A 14 15.61 -48.53 -25.69
N ASN A 15 16.21 -48.32 -24.52
CA ASN A 15 16.68 -46.99 -24.11
C ASN A 15 17.91 -46.53 -24.92
N LEU A 16 18.82 -47.45 -25.28
CA LEU A 16 19.95 -47.13 -26.16
C LEU A 16 19.51 -46.84 -27.61
N ALA A 17 18.48 -47.54 -28.10
CA ALA A 17 17.87 -47.24 -29.40
C ALA A 17 17.18 -45.86 -29.41
N LEU A 18 16.49 -45.49 -28.32
CA LEU A 18 15.88 -44.16 -28.14
C LEU A 18 16.94 -43.06 -28.04
N ALA A 19 18.04 -43.29 -27.32
CA ALA A 19 19.15 -42.33 -27.24
C ALA A 19 19.88 -42.18 -28.59
N GLY A 20 20.07 -43.28 -29.32
CA GLY A 20 20.61 -43.26 -30.68
C GLY A 20 19.70 -42.50 -31.66
N TRP A 21 18.38 -42.74 -31.58
CA TRP A 21 17.40 -42.01 -32.38
C TRP A 21 17.37 -40.51 -32.06
N TRP A 22 17.52 -40.13 -30.79
CA TRP A 22 17.56 -38.72 -30.40
C TRP A 22 18.82 -37.98 -30.86
N ILE A 23 19.97 -38.67 -30.90
CA ILE A 23 21.25 -38.11 -31.35
C ILE A 23 21.32 -38.05 -32.89
N THR A 24 20.72 -39.03 -33.58
CA THR A 24 20.68 -39.07 -35.06
C THR A 24 19.52 -38.27 -35.66
N GLY A 25 18.48 -37.99 -34.88
CA GLY A 25 17.34 -37.15 -35.27
C GLY A 25 17.62 -35.63 -35.26
N ARG A 26 18.82 -35.20 -34.84
CA ARG A 26 19.30 -33.82 -34.96
C ARG A 26 20.36 -33.71 -36.06
N GLY A 27 19.93 -33.84 -37.31
CA GLY A 27 20.88 -33.73 -38.42
C GLY A 27 20.28 -33.85 -39.82
N ARG A 28 19.36 -32.94 -40.17
CA ARG A 28 19.03 -32.40 -41.52
C ARG A 28 17.53 -32.13 -41.59
N GLU A 29 17.15 -30.91 -41.23
CA GLU A 29 16.12 -30.24 -42.02
C GLU A 29 16.84 -29.19 -42.86
N ASP A 30 16.81 -29.47 -44.15
CA ASP A 30 17.35 -28.64 -45.20
C ASP A 30 16.77 -27.24 -45.14
N SER A 31 17.59 -26.28 -45.55
CA SER A 31 17.22 -24.89 -45.77
C SER A 31 16.06 -24.80 -46.76
N ALA A 32 14.84 -24.78 -46.23
CA ALA A 32 13.67 -24.31 -46.96
C ALA A 32 13.77 -22.79 -47.08
N SER A 33 14.13 -22.36 -48.28
CA SER A 33 14.04 -21.00 -48.79
C SER A 33 12.85 -20.24 -48.22
N VAL A 34 13.14 -19.14 -47.53
CA VAL A 34 12.18 -18.07 -47.23
C VAL A 34 11.50 -17.66 -48.53
N PRO A 35 10.17 -17.75 -48.67
CA PRO A 35 9.51 -17.03 -49.75
C PRO A 35 9.71 -15.55 -49.46
N ALA A 36 10.35 -14.85 -50.39
CA ALA A 36 10.41 -13.41 -50.38
C ALA A 36 9.00 -12.87 -50.17
N ALA A 37 8.77 -12.22 -49.03
CA ALA A 37 7.58 -11.42 -48.80
C ALA A 37 7.67 -10.17 -49.66
N THR A 38 7.41 -10.33 -50.96
CA THR A 38 6.90 -9.26 -51.80
C THR A 38 5.44 -9.03 -51.43
N ASP A 39 5.11 -7.76 -51.25
CA ASP A 39 3.77 -7.17 -51.20
C ASP A 39 2.94 -7.37 -49.92
N ALA A 40 3.34 -6.63 -48.88
CA ALA A 40 2.38 -5.90 -48.05
C ALA A 40 2.77 -4.41 -48.08
N PRO A 41 1.81 -3.50 -48.33
CA PRO A 41 2.13 -2.11 -48.64
C PRO A 41 2.69 -1.43 -47.40
N VAL A 42 3.90 -0.87 -47.56
CA VAL A 42 4.32 0.28 -46.77
C VAL A 42 3.29 1.36 -47.05
N VAL A 43 2.28 1.47 -46.18
CA VAL A 43 1.43 2.64 -46.13
C VAL A 43 2.35 3.78 -45.77
N ALA A 44 2.75 4.51 -46.80
CA ALA A 44 3.59 5.68 -46.71
C ALA A 44 3.05 6.57 -45.58
N ALA A 45 3.89 6.86 -44.59
CA ALA A 45 3.72 7.98 -43.68
C ALA A 45 3.94 9.30 -44.45
N SER A 46 3.16 9.50 -45.51
CA SER A 46 3.11 10.67 -46.37
C SER A 46 1.65 10.95 -46.73
N ALA A 47 0.80 11.09 -45.72
CA ALA A 47 -0.52 11.70 -45.89
C ALA A 47 -1.09 12.17 -44.55
N LEU A 48 -0.36 13.05 -43.86
CA LEU A 48 -0.97 14.00 -42.93
C LEU A 48 -0.43 15.42 -43.20
N LYS A 49 -0.41 15.81 -44.48
CA LYS A 49 -0.57 17.22 -44.87
C LYS A 49 -2.03 17.62 -44.66
N LYS A 50 -2.49 17.59 -43.40
CA LYS A 50 -3.67 18.37 -43.02
C LYS A 50 -3.19 19.82 -42.97
N LYS A 51 -3.78 20.65 -43.84
CA LYS A 51 -3.58 22.10 -43.92
C LYS A 51 -3.53 22.72 -42.51
N LEU A 52 -2.33 22.89 -41.96
CA LEU A 52 -2.04 24.10 -41.23
C LEU A 52 -1.73 25.13 -42.32
N GLY A 53 -2.70 26.01 -42.57
CA GLY A 53 -2.32 27.32 -43.11
C GLY A 53 -1.24 27.91 -42.20
N PRO A 54 -0.36 28.79 -42.70
CA PRO A 54 0.56 29.48 -41.83
C PRO A 54 -0.28 30.28 -40.84
N ALA A 55 -0.56 29.70 -39.68
CA ALA A 55 -0.91 30.46 -38.51
C ALA A 55 0.35 31.25 -38.24
N THR A 56 0.34 32.50 -38.71
CA THR A 56 1.28 33.52 -38.29
C THR A 56 1.11 33.63 -36.78
N ILE A 57 1.81 32.78 -36.04
CA ILE A 57 2.23 33.14 -34.69
C ILE A 57 3.08 34.37 -34.98
N LYS A 58 2.51 35.55 -34.72
CA LYS A 58 3.31 36.75 -34.51
C LYS A 58 4.10 36.48 -33.24
N THR A 59 5.12 35.64 -33.37
CA THR A 59 6.21 35.59 -32.43
C THR A 59 6.81 36.97 -32.56
N ALA A 60 6.50 37.84 -31.60
CA ALA A 60 7.39 38.94 -31.28
C ALA A 60 8.67 38.32 -30.72
N ALA A 61 9.39 37.58 -31.58
CA ALA A 61 10.77 37.22 -31.37
C ALA A 61 11.51 38.52 -31.61
N SER A 62 11.58 39.36 -30.58
CA SER A 62 12.75 40.22 -30.44
C SER A 62 13.93 39.26 -30.52
N PRO A 63 14.80 39.34 -31.54
CA PRO A 63 16.01 38.53 -31.55
C PRO A 63 16.73 38.86 -30.24
N VAL A 64 17.02 37.84 -29.43
CA VAL A 64 17.92 38.00 -28.28
C VAL A 64 19.26 38.41 -28.89
N GLN A 65 19.48 39.72 -28.96
CA GLN A 65 20.76 40.28 -29.37
C GLN A 65 21.71 39.99 -28.22
N LEU A 66 22.58 39.00 -28.42
CA LEU A 66 23.73 38.77 -27.55
C LEU A 66 24.43 40.13 -27.36
N PRO A 67 24.73 40.55 -26.11
CA PRO A 67 25.47 41.78 -25.88
C PRO A 67 26.75 41.76 -26.71
N ALA A 68 27.14 42.92 -27.22
CA ALA A 68 28.36 43.08 -28.00
C ALA A 68 29.56 42.50 -27.23
N GLY A 69 30.02 41.30 -27.62
CA GLY A 69 31.15 40.62 -27.00
C GLY A 69 31.04 39.10 -26.91
N ILE A 70 29.82 38.53 -26.84
CA ILE A 70 29.63 37.07 -26.73
C ILE A 70 29.41 36.48 -28.12
N ARG A 71 30.39 35.75 -28.65
CA ARG A 71 30.35 35.16 -29.99
C ARG A 71 30.13 33.64 -29.97
N SER A 72 30.27 32.99 -28.81
CA SER A 72 30.08 31.55 -28.69
C SER A 72 29.54 31.12 -27.31
N TRP A 73 28.80 30.01 -27.25
CA TRP A 73 28.30 29.42 -26.00
C TRP A 73 29.42 29.11 -24.99
N LYS A 74 30.61 28.79 -25.50
CA LYS A 74 31.81 28.51 -24.69
C LYS A 74 32.28 29.73 -23.88
N GLU A 75 31.99 30.95 -24.34
CA GLU A 75 32.33 32.18 -23.61
C GLU A 75 31.33 32.46 -22.47
N LEU A 76 30.09 32.00 -22.62
CA LEU A 76 29.06 32.08 -21.58
C LEU A 76 29.24 31.03 -20.49
N GLN A 77 29.57 29.79 -20.88
CA GLN A 77 29.70 28.67 -19.95
C GLN A 77 30.90 28.86 -19.02
N SER A 78 30.66 28.87 -17.70
CA SER A 78 31.71 28.83 -16.67
C SER A 78 31.56 27.60 -15.80
N ALA A 79 32.68 27.09 -15.29
CA ALA A 79 32.70 26.05 -14.28
C ALA A 79 32.21 26.57 -12.92
N ASP A 80 32.26 27.88 -12.68
CA ASP A 80 31.58 28.50 -11.54
C ASP A 80 30.13 28.82 -11.91
N LEU A 81 29.18 28.19 -11.20
CA LEU A 81 27.74 28.37 -11.44
C LEU A 81 27.29 29.80 -11.14
N LYS A 82 27.89 30.48 -10.16
CA LYS A 82 27.52 31.88 -9.83
C LYS A 82 27.93 32.81 -10.95
N GLU A 83 29.12 32.61 -11.49
CA GLU A 83 29.59 33.32 -12.66
C GLU A 83 28.77 32.99 -13.91
N PHE A 84 28.39 31.72 -14.09
CA PHE A 84 27.57 31.31 -15.22
C PHE A 84 26.19 31.99 -15.19
N VAL A 85 25.51 32.01 -14.03
CA VAL A 85 24.25 32.75 -13.83
C VAL A 85 24.44 34.24 -14.16
N ARG A 86 25.51 34.87 -13.67
CA ARG A 86 25.78 36.30 -13.92
C ARG A 86 25.96 36.59 -15.41
N ARG A 87 26.73 35.74 -16.12
CA ARG A 87 26.96 35.85 -17.57
C ARG A 87 25.64 35.68 -18.35
N LEU A 88 24.82 34.70 -17.98
CA LEU A 88 23.50 34.49 -18.60
C LEU A 88 22.55 35.66 -18.39
N ARG A 89 22.49 36.23 -17.17
CA ARG A 89 21.69 37.44 -16.89
C ARG A 89 22.20 38.66 -17.66
N SER A 90 23.53 38.85 -17.72
CA SER A 90 24.14 39.94 -18.49
C SER A 90 23.91 39.81 -20.00
N ALA A 91 23.66 38.57 -20.48
CA ALA A 91 23.33 38.28 -21.86
C ALA A 91 21.86 38.56 -22.23
N GLY A 92 21.03 38.97 -21.28
CA GLY A 92 19.60 39.22 -21.50
C GLY A 92 18.76 37.94 -21.63
N CYS A 93 19.25 36.82 -21.10
CA CYS A 93 18.51 35.55 -21.11
C CYS A 93 17.29 35.64 -20.17
N PRO A 94 16.09 35.17 -20.57
CA PRO A 94 14.93 35.08 -19.68
C PRO A 94 15.21 34.20 -18.46
N GLU A 95 14.69 34.59 -17.28
CA GLU A 95 15.00 33.91 -16.02
C GLU A 95 14.55 32.43 -16.01
N GLU A 96 13.43 32.09 -16.65
CA GLU A 96 13.00 30.69 -16.82
C GLU A 96 14.02 29.85 -17.59
N THR A 97 14.59 30.41 -18.66
CA THR A 97 15.63 29.74 -19.44
C THR A 97 16.92 29.59 -18.63
N ILE A 98 17.27 30.57 -17.79
CA ILE A 98 18.40 30.46 -16.87
C ILE A 98 18.16 29.33 -15.86
N GLN A 99 16.96 29.23 -15.29
CA GLN A 99 16.60 28.16 -14.36
C GLN A 99 16.77 26.78 -14.99
N ASP A 100 16.28 26.57 -16.20
CA ASP A 100 16.39 25.27 -16.89
C ASP A 100 17.85 24.90 -17.22
N ILE A 101 18.65 25.87 -17.69
CA ILE A 101 20.08 25.65 -17.99
C ILE A 101 20.86 25.29 -16.72
N ILE A 102 20.68 26.07 -15.65
CA ILE A 102 21.42 25.89 -14.40
C ILE A 102 20.96 24.62 -13.68
N LEU A 103 19.67 24.30 -13.70
CA LEU A 103 19.17 23.04 -13.18
C LEU A 103 19.79 21.85 -13.91
N ALA A 104 19.87 21.88 -15.24
CA ALA A 104 20.50 20.81 -16.00
C ALA A 104 21.97 20.62 -15.63
N GLU A 105 22.71 21.71 -15.43
CA GLU A 105 24.13 21.66 -15.02
C GLU A 105 24.30 21.15 -13.58
N VAL A 106 23.45 21.59 -12.65
CA VAL A 106 23.43 21.08 -11.27
C VAL A 106 23.08 19.59 -11.26
N ASN A 107 22.05 19.18 -12.00
CA ASN A 107 21.69 17.76 -12.17
C ASN A 107 22.85 16.94 -12.73
N ARG A 108 23.61 17.48 -13.69
CA ARG A 108 24.80 16.84 -14.25
C ARG A 108 25.89 16.61 -13.19
N ARG A 109 26.12 17.58 -12.29
CA ARG A 109 27.09 17.45 -11.18
C ARG A 109 26.68 16.37 -10.19
N TYR A 110 25.39 16.35 -9.84
CA TYR A 110 24.85 15.40 -8.87
C TYR A 110 24.57 14.00 -9.47
N ALA A 111 24.47 13.87 -10.80
CA ALA A 111 24.26 12.60 -11.47
C ALA A 111 25.40 11.59 -11.20
N ALA A 112 26.65 12.06 -11.08
CA ALA A 112 27.79 11.21 -10.73
C ALA A 112 27.64 10.67 -9.29
N LYS A 113 27.36 11.55 -8.32
CA LYS A 113 27.11 11.18 -6.92
C LYS A 113 25.91 10.22 -6.79
N ASN A 114 24.85 10.46 -7.54
CA ASN A 114 23.66 9.60 -7.52
C ASN A 114 23.94 8.20 -8.10
N ARG A 115 24.77 8.10 -9.14
CA ARG A 115 25.21 6.81 -9.71
C ARG A 115 26.06 6.00 -8.73
N GLU A 116 26.90 6.67 -7.95
CA GLU A 116 27.69 6.03 -6.88
C GLU A 116 26.81 5.53 -5.73
N LEU A 117 25.75 6.27 -5.38
CA LEU A 117 24.78 5.83 -4.37
C LEU A 117 23.92 4.65 -4.84
N TYR A 118 23.56 4.61 -6.12
CA TYR A 118 22.69 3.57 -6.70
C TYR A 118 23.34 2.89 -7.92
N PRO A 119 24.43 2.11 -7.73
CA PRO A 119 25.14 1.44 -8.82
C PRO A 119 24.25 0.37 -9.51
N GLU A 120 23.28 -0.18 -8.78
CA GLU A 120 22.32 -1.15 -9.29
C GLU A 120 21.18 -0.52 -10.10
N SER A 121 20.98 0.81 -10.09
CA SER A 121 19.89 1.41 -10.88
C SER A 121 20.10 1.30 -12.39
N SER A 122 21.35 1.10 -12.82
CA SER A 122 21.71 0.84 -14.22
C SER A 122 21.76 -0.64 -14.59
N THR A 123 21.62 -1.56 -13.64
CA THR A 123 21.64 -2.99 -13.95
C THR A 123 20.23 -3.46 -14.31
N VAL A 124 20.01 -3.79 -15.59
CA VAL A 124 18.77 -4.42 -16.04
C VAL A 124 18.75 -5.83 -15.47
N LYS A 125 18.02 -6.04 -14.38
CA LYS A 125 17.80 -7.37 -13.82
C LYS A 125 16.90 -8.16 -14.77
N PRO A 126 17.25 -9.40 -15.13
CA PRO A 126 16.38 -10.24 -15.95
C PRO A 126 14.99 -10.39 -15.34
N PHE A 127 13.94 -10.45 -16.17
CA PHE A 127 12.55 -10.49 -15.67
C PHE A 127 12.25 -11.74 -14.82
N TRP A 128 13.05 -12.81 -14.94
CA TRP A 128 12.94 -14.05 -14.15
C TRP A 128 13.66 -13.98 -12.80
N GLU A 129 14.46 -12.95 -12.54
CA GLU A 129 15.00 -12.69 -11.21
C GLU A 129 13.92 -11.98 -10.39
N THR A 130 13.16 -12.76 -9.60
CA THR A 130 12.24 -12.20 -8.63
C THR A 130 13.01 -11.28 -7.70
N GLN A 131 12.54 -10.03 -7.53
CA GLN A 131 13.06 -9.16 -6.49
C GLN A 131 12.99 -9.93 -5.16
N LYS A 132 14.15 -10.33 -4.63
CA LYS A 132 14.20 -10.95 -3.32
C LYS A 132 13.63 -9.92 -2.36
N ILE A 133 12.55 -10.26 -1.65
CA ILE A 133 12.11 -9.50 -0.49
C ILE A 133 13.34 -9.43 0.40
N ASN A 134 13.83 -8.22 0.64
CA ASN A 134 15.09 -8.03 1.32
C ASN A 134 14.90 -8.31 2.81
N THR A 135 15.10 -9.56 3.20
CA THR A 135 14.98 -10.01 4.60
C THR A 135 16.31 -9.89 5.37
N ASP A 136 17.39 -9.50 4.69
CA ASP A 136 18.71 -9.31 5.31
C ASP A 136 18.80 -7.92 5.97
N VAL A 137 18.92 -7.92 7.30
CA VAL A 137 19.09 -6.71 8.13
C VAL A 137 20.24 -5.84 7.63
N ALA A 138 21.36 -6.43 7.21
CA ALA A 138 22.53 -5.68 6.78
C ALA A 138 22.26 -4.91 5.47
N GLU A 139 21.58 -5.54 4.51
CA GLU A 139 21.17 -4.89 3.26
C GLU A 139 20.04 -3.87 3.48
N ILE A 140 19.12 -4.11 4.43
CA ILE A 140 18.12 -3.11 4.85
C ILE A 140 18.81 -1.86 5.42
N LYS A 141 19.77 -2.03 6.34
CA LYS A 141 20.54 -0.93 6.92
C LYS A 141 21.32 -0.16 5.87
N LYS A 142 22.01 -0.87 4.96
CA LYS A 142 22.71 -0.26 3.82
C LYS A 142 21.76 0.50 2.88
N ASN A 143 20.57 -0.03 2.59
CA ASN A 143 19.53 0.67 1.83
C ASN A 143 19.11 1.96 2.51
N ARG A 144 18.96 1.94 3.82
CA ARG A 144 18.57 3.09 4.60
C ARG A 144 19.66 4.16 4.66
N ASP A 145 20.92 3.78 4.86
CA ASP A 145 22.06 4.69 4.79
C ASP A 145 22.17 5.32 3.39
N ARG A 146 21.91 4.55 2.33
CA ARG A 146 21.78 5.07 0.96
C ARG A 146 20.66 6.11 0.84
N GLN A 147 19.49 5.83 1.39
CA GLN A 147 18.37 6.79 1.41
C GLN A 147 18.72 8.06 2.19
N ARG A 148 19.41 7.95 3.33
CA ARG A 148 19.87 9.11 4.12
C ARG A 148 20.81 10.00 3.32
N LYS A 149 21.86 9.41 2.73
CA LYS A 149 22.80 10.12 1.85
C LYS A 149 22.10 10.74 0.64
N SER A 150 21.12 10.04 0.07
CA SER A 150 20.29 10.58 -1.01
C SER A 150 19.52 11.82 -0.56
N ARG A 151 18.90 11.82 0.63
CA ARG A 151 18.21 13.00 1.18
C ARG A 151 19.15 14.17 1.46
N GLU A 152 20.30 13.92 2.07
CA GLU A 152 21.33 14.94 2.31
C GLU A 152 21.78 15.57 0.99
N MET A 153 22.06 14.73 -0.01
CA MET A 153 22.40 15.17 -1.35
C MET A 153 21.30 16.01 -2.02
N GLN A 154 20.02 15.65 -1.86
CA GLN A 154 18.89 16.45 -2.37
C GLN A 154 18.77 17.79 -1.64
N LYS A 155 19.02 17.83 -0.32
CA LYS A 155 19.04 19.09 0.45
C LYS A 155 20.18 20.00 0.00
N GLU A 156 21.39 19.47 -0.17
CA GLU A 156 22.53 20.22 -0.72
C GLU A 156 22.21 20.78 -2.10
N LYS A 157 21.63 19.96 -2.98
CA LYS A 157 21.21 20.37 -4.32
C LYS A 157 20.18 21.50 -4.28
N SER A 158 19.15 21.36 -3.44
CA SER A 158 18.11 22.37 -3.27
C SER A 158 18.68 23.68 -2.72
N ALA A 159 19.53 23.62 -1.69
CA ALA A 159 20.21 24.79 -1.13
C ALA A 159 21.09 25.50 -2.16
N LEU A 160 21.83 24.75 -2.98
CA LEU A 160 22.62 25.31 -4.08
C LEU A 160 21.75 25.99 -5.14
N LEU A 161 20.61 25.39 -5.51
CA LEU A 161 19.67 25.99 -6.46
C LEU A 161 19.07 27.29 -5.91
N VAL A 162 18.67 27.31 -4.64
CA VAL A 162 18.18 28.51 -3.95
C VAL A 162 19.26 29.59 -3.89
N GLU A 163 20.52 29.23 -3.61
CA GLU A 163 21.64 30.17 -3.60
C GLU A 163 21.90 30.79 -4.99
N LEU A 164 21.76 30.00 -6.07
CA LEU A 164 22.06 30.44 -7.44
C LEU A 164 20.92 31.20 -8.11
N LEU A 165 19.68 30.75 -7.89
CA LEU A 165 18.49 31.19 -8.63
C LEU A 165 17.48 31.92 -7.74
N GLY A 166 17.66 31.92 -6.41
CA GLY A 166 16.71 32.46 -5.43
C GLY A 166 15.53 31.52 -5.14
N VAL A 167 15.37 30.45 -5.92
CA VAL A 167 14.30 29.46 -5.81
C VAL A 167 14.83 28.09 -6.25
N ASP A 168 14.22 27.00 -5.78
CA ASP A 168 14.43 25.65 -6.31
C ASP A 168 13.35 25.35 -7.36
N PRO A 169 13.66 25.39 -8.68
CA PRO A 169 12.67 25.17 -9.74
C PRO A 169 12.07 23.75 -9.72
N GLU A 170 12.82 22.77 -9.20
CA GLU A 170 12.34 21.39 -9.08
C GLU A 170 11.39 21.22 -7.91
N LEU A 171 11.60 21.97 -6.82
CA LEU A 171 10.63 22.04 -5.72
C LEU A 171 9.34 22.74 -6.16
N GLU A 172 9.44 23.87 -6.85
CA GLU A 172 8.25 24.61 -7.32
C GLU A 172 7.44 23.83 -8.34
N ARG A 173 8.09 23.14 -9.29
CA ARG A 173 7.37 22.22 -10.20
C ARG A 173 6.67 21.11 -9.44
N ARG A 174 7.32 20.49 -8.45
CA ARG A 174 6.67 19.45 -7.62
C ARG A 174 5.48 19.97 -6.84
N LYS A 175 5.54 21.20 -6.32
CA LYS A 175 4.39 21.85 -5.67
C LYS A 175 3.25 22.08 -6.66
N ALA A 176 3.57 22.58 -7.86
CA ALA A 176 2.59 22.80 -8.93
C ALA A 176 1.93 21.49 -9.39
N ASP A 177 2.69 20.38 -9.42
CA ASP A 177 2.20 19.04 -9.78
C ASP A 177 1.43 18.35 -8.63
N GLY A 178 1.32 18.96 -7.45
CA GLY A 178 0.63 18.38 -6.29
C GLY A 178 1.43 17.27 -5.58
N HIS A 179 2.73 17.15 -5.84
CA HIS A 179 3.61 16.12 -5.28
C HIS A 179 4.47 16.63 -4.10
N GLN A 180 4.02 17.66 -3.38
CA GLN A 180 4.77 18.25 -2.27
C GLN A 180 5.09 17.22 -1.17
N GLU A 181 4.21 16.24 -0.94
CA GLU A 181 4.31 15.29 0.18
C GLU A 181 5.32 14.15 -0.02
N TYR A 182 5.78 13.88 -1.25
CA TYR A 182 6.50 12.63 -1.58
C TYR A 182 7.88 12.50 -0.91
N TYR A 183 8.55 13.62 -0.61
CA TYR A 183 9.85 13.62 0.11
C TYR A 183 9.75 14.10 1.55
N ASP A 184 8.60 14.63 1.95
CA ASP A 184 8.38 15.23 3.27
C ASP A 184 7.81 14.23 4.29
N TYR A 185 7.63 12.95 3.94
CA TYR A 185 7.08 11.94 4.86
C TYR A 185 7.80 11.88 6.21
N TYR A 186 9.13 12.06 6.24
CA TYR A 186 9.91 12.08 7.49
C TYR A 186 9.82 13.42 8.23
N ASP A 187 9.65 14.53 7.50
CA ASP A 187 9.55 15.86 8.10
C ASP A 187 8.14 16.11 8.65
N SER A 188 7.11 15.57 7.97
CA SER A 188 5.73 15.60 8.43
C SER A 188 5.57 14.92 9.79
N GLN A 189 6.36 13.86 10.07
CA GLN A 189 6.34 13.13 11.35
C GLN A 189 6.65 14.00 12.57
N VAL A 190 7.43 15.07 12.39
CA VAL A 190 7.88 15.96 13.47
C VAL A 190 7.47 17.41 13.25
N SER A 191 6.74 17.71 12.18
CA SER A 191 6.35 19.06 11.79
C SER A 191 5.55 19.81 12.88
N PHE A 192 4.76 19.07 13.68
CA PHE A 192 3.98 19.61 14.79
C PHE A 192 4.83 20.02 16.01
N LEU A 193 6.09 19.59 16.08
CA LEU A 193 7.01 19.92 17.18
C LEU A 193 7.71 21.26 16.93
N PRO A 194 8.13 21.97 18.01
CA PRO A 194 9.01 23.12 17.90
C PRO A 194 10.33 22.78 17.21
N GLU A 195 10.87 23.70 16.40
CA GLU A 195 12.09 23.48 15.60
C GLU A 195 13.28 22.98 16.44
N SER A 196 13.43 23.49 17.67
CA SER A 196 14.48 23.09 18.62
C SER A 196 14.46 21.62 19.02
N LYS A 197 13.31 20.93 18.91
CA LYS A 197 13.15 19.51 19.26
C LYS A 197 13.14 18.59 18.05
N ARG A 198 12.84 19.11 16.85
CA ARG A 198 12.64 18.28 15.65
C ARG A 198 13.85 17.45 15.29
N GLU A 199 15.06 17.98 15.43
CA GLU A 199 16.28 17.25 15.10
C GLU A 199 16.55 16.10 16.09
N ALA A 200 16.46 16.37 17.39
CA ALA A 200 16.65 15.35 18.43
C ALA A 200 15.64 14.19 18.29
N VAL A 201 14.36 14.53 18.06
CA VAL A 201 13.30 13.53 17.87
C VAL A 201 13.48 12.77 16.57
N ARG A 202 13.83 13.44 15.45
CA ARG A 202 14.13 12.75 14.18
C ARG A 202 15.24 11.74 14.35
N LYS A 203 16.35 12.13 15.00
CA LYS A 203 17.48 11.24 15.26
C LYS A 203 17.06 10.02 16.08
N TYR A 204 16.26 10.23 17.14
CA TYR A 204 15.75 9.14 17.97
C TYR A 204 14.84 8.18 17.17
N LEU A 205 13.87 8.71 16.43
CA LEU A 205 12.96 7.90 15.59
C LEU A 205 13.73 7.12 14.52
N ASP A 206 14.74 7.77 13.95
CA ASP A 206 15.67 7.14 13.04
C ASP A 206 16.36 5.94 13.72
N GLU A 207 17.04 6.12 14.85
CA GLU A 207 17.72 5.03 15.54
C GLU A 207 16.76 3.91 15.97
N PHE A 208 15.53 4.28 16.38
CA PHE A 208 14.52 3.32 16.79
C PHE A 208 13.97 2.49 15.62
N GLN A 209 13.85 3.08 14.43
CA GLN A 209 13.43 2.36 13.24
C GLN A 209 14.39 1.21 12.87
N ASP A 210 15.69 1.33 13.19
CA ASP A 210 16.65 0.22 12.98
C ASP A 210 16.32 -0.96 13.89
N LYS A 211 16.04 -0.70 15.18
CA LYS A 211 15.59 -1.72 16.13
C LYS A 211 14.29 -2.40 15.67
N GLN A 212 13.34 -1.62 15.15
CA GLN A 212 12.09 -2.17 14.60
C GLN A 212 12.34 -3.09 13.40
N GLN A 213 13.24 -2.72 12.49
CA GLN A 213 13.56 -3.54 11.33
C GLN A 213 14.28 -4.83 11.73
N GLU A 214 15.21 -4.77 12.69
CA GLU A 214 15.85 -5.96 13.27
C GLU A 214 14.84 -6.92 13.88
N PHE A 215 13.87 -6.39 14.63
CA PHE A 215 12.75 -7.16 15.17
C PHE A 215 11.93 -7.84 14.06
N PHE A 216 11.50 -7.10 13.03
CA PHE A 216 10.72 -7.65 11.92
C PHE A 216 11.51 -8.70 11.12
N ALA A 217 12.79 -8.47 10.88
CA ALA A 217 13.65 -9.38 10.13
C ALA A 217 13.93 -10.68 10.89
N ARG A 218 14.14 -10.59 12.21
CA ARG A 218 14.30 -11.76 13.08
C ARG A 218 13.06 -12.65 13.07
N ASN A 219 11.89 -12.03 13.10
CA ASN A 219 10.65 -12.76 13.32
C ASN A 219 10.02 -13.31 12.01
N ARG A 220 10.53 -12.92 10.82
CA ARG A 220 10.21 -13.52 9.50
C ARG A 220 8.71 -13.76 9.21
N GLY A 221 7.82 -12.97 9.79
CA GLY A 221 6.37 -13.11 9.62
C GLY A 221 5.69 -14.17 10.52
N LEU A 222 6.38 -14.66 11.54
CA LEU A 222 5.76 -15.40 12.64
C LEU A 222 4.97 -14.41 13.51
N TYR A 223 3.67 -14.64 13.67
CA TYR A 223 2.76 -13.82 14.46
C TYR A 223 2.18 -14.63 15.62
N ASP A 224 3.03 -15.08 16.54
CA ASP A 224 2.62 -15.77 17.77
C ASP A 224 2.46 -14.79 18.96
N ALA A 225 2.16 -15.33 20.14
CA ALA A 225 1.98 -14.55 21.36
C ALA A 225 3.29 -13.84 21.76
N GLN A 226 4.43 -14.54 21.68
CA GLN A 226 5.74 -13.97 22.00
C GLN A 226 6.08 -12.79 21.08
N TYR A 227 5.82 -12.92 19.77
CA TYR A 227 5.96 -11.83 18.80
C TYR A 227 5.18 -10.59 19.23
N ARG A 228 3.91 -10.75 19.63
CA ARG A 228 3.06 -9.63 20.04
C ARG A 228 3.53 -9.00 21.34
N ASP A 229 4.00 -9.78 22.30
CA ASP A 229 4.56 -9.25 23.55
C ASP A 229 5.86 -8.48 23.30
N GLU A 230 6.76 -9.01 22.49
CA GLU A 230 7.99 -8.30 22.08
C GLU A 230 7.64 -7.02 21.30
N GLN A 231 6.64 -7.05 20.41
CA GLN A 231 6.17 -5.87 19.70
C GLN A 231 5.64 -4.78 20.65
N LYS A 232 4.89 -5.16 21.68
CA LYS A 232 4.38 -4.23 22.71
C LYS A 232 5.52 -3.64 23.54
N GLN A 233 6.49 -4.45 23.92
CA GLN A 233 7.68 -3.98 24.64
C GLN A 233 8.47 -2.99 23.80
N LEU A 234 8.65 -3.29 22.51
CA LEU A 234 9.33 -2.39 21.57
C LEU A 234 8.57 -1.07 21.41
N GLU A 235 7.24 -1.10 21.29
CA GLU A 235 6.45 0.14 21.25
C GLU A 235 6.53 0.93 22.57
N ALA A 236 6.53 0.24 23.71
CA ALA A 236 6.69 0.89 25.01
C ALA A 236 8.08 1.55 25.17
N GLU A 237 9.16 0.88 24.74
CA GLU A 237 10.52 1.44 24.72
C GLU A 237 10.57 2.70 23.85
N ARG A 238 9.92 2.67 22.67
CA ARG A 238 9.81 3.81 21.76
C ARG A 238 9.18 5.01 22.45
N MET A 239 8.05 4.79 23.11
CA MET A 239 7.30 5.85 23.78
C MET A 239 8.04 6.37 25.02
N GLN A 240 8.75 5.52 25.75
CA GLN A 240 9.56 5.93 26.89
C GLN A 240 10.75 6.81 26.48
N GLY A 241 11.44 6.49 25.39
CA GLY A 241 12.52 7.33 24.88
C GLY A 241 12.00 8.68 24.36
N LEU A 242 10.85 8.68 23.69
CA LEU A 242 10.19 9.93 23.28
C LEU A 242 9.74 10.78 24.47
N ALA A 243 9.27 10.17 25.56
CA ALA A 243 8.87 10.89 26.77
C ALA A 243 10.03 11.64 27.46
N GLN A 244 11.29 11.29 27.17
CA GLN A 244 12.46 12.04 27.65
C GLN A 244 12.74 13.31 26.81
N LEU A 245 12.27 13.34 25.56
CA LEU A 245 12.49 14.44 24.62
C LEU A 245 11.27 15.37 24.48
N LEU A 246 10.07 14.85 24.77
CA LEU A 246 8.79 15.49 24.56
C LEU A 246 8.08 15.77 25.88
N SER A 247 7.35 16.88 25.93
CA SER A 247 6.35 17.11 26.98
C SER A 247 5.19 16.11 26.87
N PRO A 248 4.41 15.88 27.94
CA PRO A 248 3.26 14.98 27.87
C PRO A 248 2.24 15.32 26.76
N GLN A 249 2.06 16.61 26.47
CA GLN A 249 1.16 17.08 25.40
C GLN A 249 1.73 16.77 24.01
N GLU A 250 3.03 17.02 23.79
CA GLU A 250 3.70 16.69 22.52
C GLU A 250 3.76 15.17 22.29
N LEU A 251 3.96 14.39 23.35
CA LEU A 251 3.94 12.93 23.27
C LEU A 251 2.54 12.41 22.90
N ARG A 252 1.49 13.05 23.39
CA ARG A 252 0.11 12.72 23.03
C ARG A 252 -0.17 13.04 21.56
N GLU A 253 0.23 14.22 21.07
CA GLU A 253 0.14 14.55 19.63
C GLU A 253 0.89 13.53 18.77
N PHE A 254 2.08 13.13 19.23
CA PHE A 254 2.86 12.11 18.56
C PHE A 254 2.11 10.77 18.49
N GLU A 255 1.55 10.32 19.61
CA GLU A 255 0.77 9.07 19.69
C GLU A 255 -0.43 9.10 18.73
N LEU A 256 -1.19 10.20 18.71
CA LEU A 256 -2.39 10.36 17.90
C LEU A 256 -2.12 10.41 16.39
N ARG A 257 -0.89 10.74 15.99
CA ARG A 257 -0.49 10.90 14.58
C ARG A 257 0.35 9.72 14.07
N GLN A 258 1.30 9.26 14.89
CA GLN A 258 2.43 8.43 14.47
C GLN A 258 2.47 7.05 15.13
N SER A 259 1.51 6.71 16.00
CA SER A 259 1.43 5.36 16.54
C SER A 259 0.90 4.36 15.50
N GLN A 260 1.14 3.08 15.74
CA GLN A 260 0.54 2.01 14.93
C GLN A 260 -0.99 2.09 14.95
N MET A 261 -1.58 2.43 16.10
CA MET A 261 -3.04 2.61 16.23
C MET A 261 -3.54 3.79 15.39
N ALA A 262 -2.81 4.90 15.33
CA ALA A 262 -3.16 6.03 14.47
C ALA A 262 -3.16 5.64 12.98
N SER A 263 -2.19 4.84 12.55
CA SER A 263 -2.13 4.32 11.17
C SER A 263 -3.31 3.39 10.85
N GLN A 264 -3.68 2.50 11.79
CA GLN A 264 -4.86 1.65 11.67
C GLN A 264 -6.14 2.48 11.57
N LEU A 265 -6.32 3.45 12.48
CA LEU A 265 -7.50 4.32 12.50
C LEU A 265 -7.60 5.19 11.25
N SER A 266 -6.48 5.73 10.74
CA SER A 266 -6.46 6.50 9.48
C SER A 266 -6.99 5.68 8.30
N SER A 267 -6.65 4.38 8.26
CA SER A 267 -7.16 3.46 7.23
C SER A 267 -8.64 3.11 7.42
N GLU A 268 -9.10 2.96 8.67
CA GLU A 268 -10.49 2.65 8.99
C GLU A 268 -11.44 3.87 8.78
N LEU A 269 -10.95 5.09 9.01
CA LEU A 269 -11.75 6.31 9.04
C LEU A 269 -11.78 7.08 7.71
N GLN A 270 -11.29 6.50 6.61
CA GLN A 270 -11.20 7.18 5.30
C GLN A 270 -12.53 7.83 4.84
N ASN A 271 -13.68 7.28 5.25
CA ASN A 271 -15.01 7.77 4.89
C ASN A 271 -15.82 8.32 6.08
N THR A 272 -15.19 8.49 7.24
CA THR A 272 -15.86 8.93 8.47
C THR A 272 -15.23 10.23 8.96
N LYS A 273 -16.05 11.28 9.08
CA LYS A 273 -15.61 12.56 9.65
C LYS A 273 -15.82 12.54 11.15
N LEU A 274 -14.74 12.71 11.91
CA LEU A 274 -14.77 12.85 13.38
C LEU A 274 -14.23 14.22 13.78
N THR A 275 -14.74 14.77 14.89
CA THR A 275 -14.05 15.88 15.57
C THR A 275 -12.77 15.38 16.23
N ARG A 276 -11.92 16.31 16.68
CA ARG A 276 -10.70 15.96 17.40
C ARG A 276 -11.01 15.16 18.68
N GLU A 277 -11.99 15.62 19.46
CA GLU A 277 -12.41 15.00 20.72
C GLU A 277 -12.95 13.58 20.48
N GLN A 278 -13.74 13.41 19.41
CA GLN A 278 -14.24 12.11 18.99
C GLN A 278 -13.12 11.15 18.55
N TYR A 279 -12.13 11.65 17.82
CA TYR A 279 -10.97 10.84 17.42
C TYR A 279 -10.13 10.41 18.63
N GLU A 280 -9.86 11.33 19.56
CA GLU A 280 -9.12 11.01 20.79
C GLU A 280 -9.88 9.99 21.65
N ALA A 281 -11.20 10.14 21.79
CA ALA A 281 -12.03 9.16 22.52
C ALA A 281 -12.02 7.77 21.85
N LEU A 282 -12.17 7.71 20.52
CA LEU A 282 -12.05 6.46 19.76
C LEU A 282 -10.68 5.81 19.97
N PHE A 283 -9.61 6.60 19.91
CA PHE A 283 -8.25 6.13 20.11
C PHE A 283 -8.08 5.48 21.48
N ASP A 284 -8.52 6.15 22.55
CA ASP A 284 -8.36 5.64 23.92
C ASP A 284 -9.21 4.40 24.18
N ILE A 285 -10.45 4.38 23.67
CA ILE A 285 -11.33 3.20 23.75
C ILE A 285 -10.70 2.01 23.02
N ARG A 286 -10.13 2.23 21.83
CA ARG A 286 -9.45 1.16 21.08
C ARG A 286 -8.21 0.65 21.79
N LYS A 287 -7.40 1.55 22.33
CA LYS A 287 -6.20 1.20 23.09
C LYS A 287 -6.55 0.38 24.34
N LYS A 288 -7.64 0.71 25.02
CA LYS A 288 -8.13 0.02 26.23
C LYS A 288 -8.58 -1.41 25.97
N TYR A 289 -9.31 -1.66 24.87
CA TYR A 289 -9.96 -2.96 24.64
C TYR A 289 -9.31 -3.83 23.56
N GLY A 290 -8.59 -3.24 22.59
CA GLY A 290 -8.18 -3.91 21.36
C GLY A 290 -7.50 -5.26 21.58
N ASP A 291 -6.46 -5.30 22.42
CA ASP A 291 -5.72 -6.54 22.71
C ASP A 291 -6.61 -7.61 23.33
N SER A 292 -7.41 -7.25 24.32
CA SER A 292 -8.28 -8.20 25.03
C SER A 292 -9.39 -8.80 24.16
N ILE A 293 -9.72 -8.12 23.05
CA ILE A 293 -10.75 -8.55 22.11
C ILE A 293 -10.14 -9.41 21.00
N TYR A 294 -9.04 -8.97 20.40
CA TYR A 294 -8.50 -9.58 19.17
C TYR A 294 -7.38 -10.59 19.43
N ASN A 295 -6.71 -10.48 20.58
CA ASN A 295 -5.56 -11.31 20.97
C ASN A 295 -5.89 -12.14 22.23
N TYR A 296 -7.17 -12.44 22.47
CA TYR A 296 -7.62 -13.14 23.69
C TYR A 296 -7.07 -14.56 23.83
N ALA A 297 -6.71 -15.20 22.71
CA ALA A 297 -6.13 -16.53 22.71
C ALA A 297 -4.70 -16.56 23.27
N ASP A 298 -4.06 -15.39 23.42
CA ASP A 298 -2.68 -15.29 23.89
C ASP A 298 -2.55 -15.21 25.40
N SER A 299 -3.66 -15.04 26.13
CA SER A 299 -3.61 -14.88 27.59
C SER A 299 -3.23 -16.16 28.34
N GLY A 300 -3.03 -17.29 27.65
CA GLY A 300 -2.76 -18.59 28.25
C GLY A 300 -3.93 -19.14 29.09
N GLU A 301 -5.06 -18.44 29.09
CA GLU A 301 -6.30 -18.84 29.75
C GLU A 301 -7.00 -19.95 28.97
N ASN A 302 -7.96 -20.60 29.61
CA ASN A 302 -8.88 -21.49 28.92
C ASN A 302 -9.51 -20.72 27.73
N PRO A 303 -9.45 -21.26 26.49
CA PRO A 303 -10.00 -20.60 25.30
C PRO A 303 -11.46 -20.15 25.45
N GLN A 304 -12.26 -20.86 26.25
CA GLN A 304 -13.64 -20.50 26.54
C GLN A 304 -13.74 -19.23 27.40
N GLU A 305 -13.00 -19.16 28.50
CA GLU A 305 -12.98 -18.01 29.40
C GLU A 305 -12.42 -16.76 28.70
N GLY A 306 -11.36 -16.94 27.89
CA GLY A 306 -10.81 -15.88 27.06
C GLY A 306 -11.83 -15.33 26.05
N SER A 307 -12.58 -16.22 25.40
CA SER A 307 -13.65 -15.85 24.46
C SER A 307 -14.80 -15.10 25.14
N GLU A 308 -15.24 -15.55 26.32
CA GLU A 308 -16.27 -14.88 27.10
C GLU A 308 -15.84 -13.47 27.55
N ARG A 309 -14.59 -13.32 27.98
CA ARG A 309 -14.01 -12.02 28.31
C ARG A 309 -13.91 -11.12 27.08
N ALA A 310 -13.48 -11.65 25.93
CA ALA A 310 -13.42 -10.90 24.67
C ALA A 310 -14.82 -10.40 24.26
N ALA A 311 -15.86 -11.25 24.40
CA ALA A 311 -17.24 -10.86 24.13
C ALA A 311 -17.73 -9.76 25.07
N LYS A 312 -17.44 -9.86 26.37
CA LYS A 312 -17.77 -8.82 27.36
C LYS A 312 -17.06 -7.50 27.05
N ASN A 313 -15.78 -7.55 26.69
CA ASN A 313 -14.99 -6.37 26.34
C ASN A 313 -15.45 -5.75 25.02
N MET A 314 -15.89 -6.55 24.05
CA MET A 314 -16.52 -6.05 22.83
C MET A 314 -17.81 -5.29 23.14
N ALA A 315 -18.68 -5.82 24.01
CA ALA A 315 -19.90 -5.14 24.41
C ALA A 315 -19.60 -3.82 25.16
N ALA A 316 -18.59 -3.83 26.03
CA ALA A 316 -18.14 -2.62 26.73
C ALA A 316 -17.56 -1.56 25.76
N LEU A 317 -16.73 -1.97 24.80
CA LEU A 317 -16.22 -1.11 23.74
C LEU A 317 -17.37 -0.47 22.95
N GLN A 318 -18.39 -1.25 22.57
CA GLN A 318 -19.53 -0.72 21.82
C GLN A 318 -20.33 0.30 22.64
N ALA A 319 -20.53 0.05 23.93
CA ALA A 319 -21.21 0.98 24.83
C ALA A 319 -20.43 2.29 25.03
N GLU A 320 -19.12 2.20 25.24
CA GLU A 320 -18.25 3.38 25.39
C GLU A 320 -18.17 4.19 24.08
N LEU A 321 -18.07 3.53 22.92
CA LEU A 321 -18.11 4.22 21.62
C LEU A 321 -19.45 4.93 21.39
N THR A 322 -20.57 4.27 21.71
CA THR A 322 -21.91 4.85 21.58
C THR A 322 -22.05 6.10 22.45
N THR A 323 -21.51 6.06 23.68
CA THR A 323 -21.54 7.18 24.62
C THR A 323 -20.67 8.33 24.15
N ALA A 324 -19.46 8.06 23.66
CA ALA A 324 -18.49 9.09 23.29
C ALA A 324 -18.76 9.72 21.91
N LEU A 325 -19.25 8.95 20.94
CA LEU A 325 -19.34 9.36 19.54
C LEU A 325 -20.79 9.58 19.05
N GLY A 326 -21.76 9.16 19.86
CA GLY A 326 -23.17 9.06 19.48
C GLY A 326 -23.47 7.73 18.75
N PRO A 327 -24.74 7.29 18.77
CA PRO A 327 -25.15 5.97 18.29
C PRO A 327 -24.88 5.75 16.80
N ASP A 328 -25.11 6.76 15.95
CA ASP A 328 -24.96 6.61 14.50
C ASP A 328 -23.49 6.52 14.10
N THR A 329 -22.64 7.41 14.63
CA THR A 329 -21.18 7.40 14.39
C THR A 329 -20.54 6.11 14.90
N ALA A 330 -20.94 5.65 16.10
CA ALA A 330 -20.43 4.41 16.67
C ALA A 330 -20.80 3.19 15.80
N LYS A 331 -22.04 3.13 15.30
CA LYS A 331 -22.48 2.08 14.37
C LYS A 331 -21.65 2.10 13.09
N GLU A 332 -21.43 3.26 12.47
CA GLU A 332 -20.63 3.37 11.25
C GLU A 332 -19.18 2.94 11.46
N ILE A 333 -18.55 3.30 12.59
CA ILE A 333 -17.18 2.86 12.92
C ILE A 333 -17.12 1.34 13.09
N ILE A 334 -18.10 0.74 13.78
CA ILE A 334 -18.14 -0.71 13.99
C ILE A 334 -18.32 -1.43 12.65
N ARG A 335 -19.26 -0.96 11.82
CA ARG A 335 -19.53 -1.49 10.47
C ARG A 335 -18.33 -1.37 9.55
N GLY A 336 -17.63 -0.24 9.57
CA GLY A 336 -16.48 0.04 8.72
C GLY A 336 -15.35 -0.99 8.82
N ARG A 337 -15.31 -1.78 9.90
CA ARG A 337 -14.33 -2.86 10.10
C ARG A 337 -14.80 -4.21 9.60
N ASP A 338 -16.09 -4.41 9.45
CA ASP A 338 -16.63 -5.66 8.93
C ASP A 338 -16.26 -5.79 7.45
N TYR A 339 -15.56 -6.86 7.11
CA TYR A 339 -15.12 -7.11 5.74
C TYR A 339 -16.32 -7.15 4.77
N GLY A 340 -17.45 -7.72 5.19
CA GLY A 340 -18.69 -7.75 4.42
C GLY A 340 -19.23 -6.35 4.14
N TYR A 341 -19.21 -5.44 5.12
CA TYR A 341 -19.60 -4.03 4.95
C TYR A 341 -18.67 -3.27 4.01
N GLN A 342 -17.35 -3.48 4.12
CA GLN A 342 -16.38 -2.84 3.22
C GLN A 342 -16.59 -3.29 1.77
N GLN A 343 -16.80 -4.59 1.54
CA GLN A 343 -17.09 -5.09 0.20
C GLN A 343 -18.42 -4.59 -0.34
N LEU A 344 -19.45 -4.54 0.51
CA LEU A 344 -20.75 -3.97 0.17
C LEU A 344 -20.63 -2.51 -0.26
N SER A 345 -19.91 -1.69 0.51
CA SER A 345 -19.66 -0.27 0.19
C SER A 345 -18.96 -0.10 -1.17
N ARG A 346 -17.93 -0.92 -1.47
CA ARG A 346 -17.24 -0.88 -2.77
C ARG A 346 -18.15 -1.30 -3.92
N ILE A 347 -19.00 -2.30 -3.72
CA ILE A 347 -19.97 -2.74 -4.73
C ILE A 347 -21.03 -1.67 -4.97
N ALA A 348 -21.56 -1.07 -3.90
CA ALA A 348 -22.51 0.02 -3.99
C ALA A 348 -21.94 1.20 -4.78
N GLN A 349 -20.72 1.64 -4.44
CA GLN A 349 -20.03 2.71 -5.14
C GLN A 349 -19.83 2.42 -6.64
N ARG A 350 -19.47 1.18 -7.01
CA ARG A 350 -19.28 0.79 -8.42
C ARG A 350 -20.58 0.68 -9.23
N ASN A 351 -21.72 0.60 -8.55
CA ASN A 351 -23.04 0.47 -9.18
C ASN A 351 -23.89 1.72 -8.92
N ASP A 352 -23.26 2.84 -8.52
CA ASP A 352 -23.92 4.12 -8.22
C ASP A 352 -25.10 3.99 -7.24
N LEU A 353 -25.02 3.04 -6.31
CA LEU A 353 -26.04 2.83 -5.30
C LEU A 353 -25.85 3.83 -4.13
N PRO A 354 -26.96 4.37 -3.56
CA PRO A 354 -26.88 5.24 -2.41
C PRO A 354 -26.19 4.58 -1.20
N THR A 355 -25.46 5.36 -0.39
CA THR A 355 -24.87 4.87 0.87
C THR A 355 -25.92 4.31 1.83
N GLU A 356 -27.14 4.84 1.79
CA GLU A 356 -28.27 4.31 2.60
C GLU A 356 -28.63 2.87 2.22
N THR A 357 -28.40 2.44 0.98
CA THR A 357 -28.57 1.03 0.57
C THR A 357 -27.59 0.12 1.28
N VAL A 358 -26.34 0.56 1.47
CA VAL A 358 -25.30 -0.18 2.20
C VAL A 358 -25.74 -0.38 3.65
N LYS A 359 -26.17 0.71 4.31
CA LYS A 359 -26.67 0.68 5.69
C LYS A 359 -27.86 -0.26 5.84
N LYS A 360 -28.85 -0.13 4.96
CA LYS A 360 -30.07 -0.96 4.95
C LYS A 360 -29.77 -2.45 4.79
N VAL A 361 -28.87 -2.82 3.88
CA VAL A 361 -28.46 -4.22 3.69
C VAL A 361 -27.73 -4.75 4.93
N TYR A 362 -26.93 -3.92 5.58
CA TYR A 362 -26.29 -4.31 6.84
C TYR A 362 -27.29 -4.41 8.00
N ASP A 363 -28.30 -3.56 8.07
CA ASP A 363 -29.40 -3.68 9.04
C ASP A 363 -30.17 -5.01 8.88
N PHE A 364 -30.33 -5.49 7.63
CA PHE A 364 -30.89 -6.82 7.38
C PHE A 364 -30.02 -7.95 7.95
N LYS A 365 -28.69 -7.82 7.87
CA LYS A 365 -27.76 -8.76 8.51
C LYS A 365 -27.95 -8.78 10.02
N ASP A 366 -27.93 -7.61 10.65
CA ASP A 366 -28.09 -7.48 12.11
C ASP A 366 -29.43 -8.10 12.58
N THR A 367 -30.51 -7.85 11.84
CA THR A 367 -31.85 -8.39 12.12
C THR A 367 -31.90 -9.92 11.96
N ALA A 368 -31.29 -10.46 10.90
CA ALA A 368 -31.24 -11.89 10.65
C ALA A 368 -30.41 -12.61 11.73
N GLU A 369 -29.26 -12.07 12.12
CA GLU A 369 -28.42 -12.63 13.18
C GLU A 369 -29.11 -12.61 14.54
N ALA A 370 -29.84 -11.53 14.87
CA ALA A 370 -30.66 -11.48 16.07
C ALA A 370 -31.76 -12.55 16.08
N SER A 371 -32.44 -12.75 14.94
CA SER A 371 -33.48 -13.78 14.78
C SER A 371 -32.90 -15.20 14.93
N VAL A 372 -31.73 -15.46 14.33
CA VAL A 372 -31.02 -16.74 14.48
C VAL A 372 -30.70 -17.02 15.95
N LYS A 373 -30.20 -16.03 16.70
CA LYS A 373 -29.90 -16.18 18.13
C LYS A 373 -31.14 -16.54 18.95
N LEU A 374 -32.29 -15.92 18.68
CA LEU A 374 -33.55 -16.24 19.35
C LEU A 374 -33.97 -17.70 19.10
N ILE A 375 -33.91 -18.14 17.85
CA ILE A 375 -34.25 -19.52 17.46
C ILE A 375 -33.26 -20.56 18.04
N GLN A 376 -31.98 -20.22 18.15
CA GLN A 376 -30.98 -21.07 18.80
C GLN A 376 -31.21 -21.22 20.31
N ALA A 377 -31.65 -20.14 20.96
CA ALA A 377 -31.94 -20.13 22.40
C ALA A 377 -33.26 -20.83 22.75
N ASP A 378 -34.18 -20.96 21.79
CA ASP A 378 -35.47 -21.62 22.01
C ASP A 378 -35.32 -23.15 22.13
N LYS A 379 -35.59 -23.66 23.34
CA LYS A 379 -35.53 -25.10 23.67
C LYS A 379 -36.81 -25.85 23.31
N ASN A 380 -37.88 -25.16 22.90
CA ASN A 380 -39.16 -25.76 22.59
C ASN A 380 -39.29 -26.21 21.13
N LEU A 381 -38.34 -25.82 20.26
CA LEU A 381 -38.33 -26.19 18.85
C LEU A 381 -37.62 -27.53 18.63
N THR A 382 -38.20 -28.39 17.79
CA THR A 382 -37.49 -29.58 17.29
C THR A 382 -36.38 -29.16 16.32
N ASN A 383 -35.46 -30.08 16.02
CA ASN A 383 -34.39 -29.83 15.06
C ASN A 383 -34.93 -29.51 13.67
N GLU A 384 -36.01 -30.16 13.25
CA GLU A 384 -36.68 -29.92 11.97
C GLU A 384 -37.33 -28.53 11.93
N GLN A 385 -38.07 -28.17 12.98
CA GLN A 385 -38.69 -26.84 13.10
C GLN A 385 -37.65 -25.72 13.12
N ARG A 386 -36.54 -25.96 13.83
CA ARG A 386 -35.40 -25.03 13.87
C ARG A 386 -34.76 -24.85 12.49
N GLN A 387 -34.57 -25.95 11.75
CA GLN A 387 -34.00 -25.89 10.40
C GLN A 387 -34.93 -25.17 9.41
N GLU A 388 -36.24 -25.39 9.51
CA GLU A 388 -37.24 -24.68 8.71
C GLU A 388 -37.23 -23.18 9.02
N ALA A 389 -37.18 -22.81 10.31
CA ALA A 389 -37.09 -21.41 10.74
C ALA A 389 -35.83 -20.72 10.20
N PHE A 390 -34.65 -21.37 10.29
CA PHE A 390 -33.43 -20.83 9.69
C PHE A 390 -33.53 -20.66 8.18
N THR A 391 -34.11 -21.65 7.49
CA THR A 391 -34.31 -21.59 6.03
C THR A 391 -35.19 -20.41 5.65
N ARG A 392 -36.28 -20.17 6.40
CA ARG A 392 -37.17 -19.03 6.19
C ARG A 392 -36.45 -17.69 6.40
N ILE A 393 -35.73 -17.54 7.52
CA ILE A 393 -34.95 -16.32 7.80
C ILE A 393 -33.95 -16.05 6.67
N ARG A 394 -33.26 -17.09 6.21
CA ARG A 394 -32.30 -16.97 5.10
C ARG A 394 -33.00 -16.49 3.83
N ASP A 395 -34.09 -17.13 3.42
CA ASP A 395 -34.76 -16.84 2.15
C ASP A 395 -35.39 -15.45 2.15
N GLU A 396 -36.01 -15.03 3.26
CA GLU A 396 -36.53 -13.67 3.45
C GLU A 396 -35.41 -12.62 3.39
N THR A 397 -34.31 -12.86 4.11
CA THR A 397 -33.13 -11.96 4.12
C THR A 397 -32.51 -11.87 2.73
N GLN A 398 -32.38 -12.99 2.03
CA GLN A 398 -31.81 -13.05 0.69
C GLN A 398 -32.64 -12.23 -0.30
N ASN A 399 -33.97 -12.33 -0.23
CA ASN A 399 -34.87 -11.57 -1.08
C ASN A 399 -34.78 -10.07 -0.78
N ALA A 400 -34.78 -9.68 0.49
CA ALA A 400 -34.65 -8.28 0.90
C ALA A 400 -33.32 -7.65 0.45
N VAL A 401 -32.21 -8.40 0.58
CA VAL A 401 -30.88 -7.95 0.12
C VAL A 401 -30.83 -7.84 -1.41
N ARG A 402 -31.44 -8.79 -2.13
CA ARG A 402 -31.52 -8.75 -3.59
C ARG A 402 -32.34 -7.56 -4.10
N GLU A 403 -33.46 -7.26 -3.44
CA GLU A 403 -34.31 -6.12 -3.77
C GLU A 403 -33.56 -4.80 -3.53
N ALA A 404 -32.84 -4.67 -2.42
CA ALA A 404 -32.10 -3.47 -2.08
C ALA A 404 -30.91 -3.21 -3.03
N LEU A 405 -30.18 -4.25 -3.43
CA LEU A 405 -28.98 -4.11 -4.27
C LEU A 405 -29.27 -4.15 -5.79
N GLY A 406 -30.35 -4.80 -6.20
CA GLY A 406 -30.56 -5.18 -7.60
C GLY A 406 -29.74 -6.41 -8.01
N GLY A 407 -30.17 -7.10 -9.06
CA GLY A 407 -29.68 -8.44 -9.41
C GLY A 407 -28.18 -8.54 -9.69
N ALA A 408 -27.61 -7.56 -10.41
CA ALA A 408 -26.18 -7.55 -10.75
C ALA A 408 -25.29 -7.31 -9.53
N ALA A 409 -25.58 -6.30 -8.72
CA ALA A 409 -24.83 -5.99 -7.50
C ALA A 409 -24.99 -7.09 -6.44
N TYR A 410 -26.20 -7.65 -6.29
CA TYR A 410 -26.45 -8.80 -5.42
C TYR A 410 -25.56 -10.00 -5.75
N THR A 411 -25.45 -10.36 -7.04
CA THR A 411 -24.66 -11.52 -7.49
C THR A 411 -23.18 -11.35 -7.14
N ASN A 412 -22.65 -10.14 -7.31
CA ASN A 412 -21.28 -9.82 -6.91
C ASN A 412 -21.10 -9.82 -5.39
N TYR A 413 -22.09 -9.29 -4.67
CA TYR A 413 -22.04 -9.20 -3.20
C TYR A 413 -21.98 -10.58 -2.55
N ILE A 414 -22.85 -11.51 -2.93
CA ILE A 414 -22.84 -12.88 -2.39
C ILE A 414 -21.49 -13.57 -2.59
N ARG A 415 -20.81 -13.31 -3.71
CA ARG A 415 -19.49 -13.90 -4.00
C ARG A 415 -18.35 -13.29 -3.17
N GLN A 416 -18.44 -12.02 -2.82
CA GLN A 416 -17.29 -11.26 -2.29
C GLN A 416 -17.43 -10.84 -0.82
N GLY A 417 -18.64 -10.70 -0.30
CA GLY A 417 -18.90 -10.20 1.07
C GLY A 417 -20.21 -10.68 1.73
N GLY A 418 -21.09 -11.35 0.98
CA GLY A 418 -22.39 -11.85 1.46
C GLY A 418 -22.38 -13.29 1.99
N TYR A 419 -21.20 -13.82 2.36
CA TYR A 419 -21.07 -15.20 2.86
C TYR A 419 -21.91 -15.47 4.12
N TRP A 420 -22.18 -14.44 4.92
CA TRP A 420 -22.99 -14.52 6.13
C TRP A 420 -24.43 -14.98 5.85
N ILE A 421 -25.01 -14.67 4.68
CA ILE A 421 -26.35 -15.12 4.31
C ILE A 421 -26.40 -16.65 4.26
N ASN A 422 -25.35 -17.29 3.74
CA ASN A 422 -25.27 -18.75 3.70
C ASN A 422 -25.09 -19.37 5.09
N SER A 423 -24.58 -18.60 6.06
CA SER A 423 -24.38 -19.06 7.44
C SER A 423 -25.65 -19.03 8.31
N ILE A 424 -26.71 -18.36 7.86
CA ILE A 424 -28.01 -18.30 8.57
C ILE A 424 -28.63 -19.70 8.69
N ALA A 425 -28.60 -20.47 7.60
CA ALA A 425 -29.11 -21.83 7.55
C ALA A 425 -28.00 -22.77 7.04
N PRO A 426 -27.06 -23.17 7.92
CA PRO A 426 -26.02 -24.09 7.52
C PRO A 426 -26.66 -25.41 7.08
N VAL A 427 -26.27 -25.90 5.92
CA VAL A 427 -26.68 -27.23 5.46
C VAL A 427 -26.06 -28.22 6.44
N GLN A 428 -26.87 -28.98 7.17
CA GLN A 428 -26.33 -30.10 7.95
C GLN A 428 -25.61 -31.03 6.97
N SER A 429 -24.28 -31.10 7.11
CA SER A 429 -23.49 -32.10 6.40
C SER A 429 -24.09 -33.47 6.70
N ARG A 430 -24.41 -34.24 5.66
CA ARG A 430 -24.81 -35.65 5.80
C ARG A 430 -23.69 -36.54 6.35
N TYR A 431 -22.48 -36.00 6.46
CA TYR A 431 -21.40 -36.58 7.23
C TYR A 431 -21.37 -35.88 8.60
N GLY A 432 -21.51 -36.67 9.67
CA GLY A 432 -21.52 -36.21 11.07
C GLY A 432 -20.31 -35.34 11.44
N PRO A 433 -20.22 -34.86 12.70
CA PRO A 433 -19.22 -33.87 13.10
C PRO A 433 -17.83 -34.31 12.63
N ALA A 434 -17.22 -33.49 11.77
CA ALA A 434 -15.85 -33.72 11.34
C ALA A 434 -15.02 -33.81 12.61
N ILE A 435 -14.48 -35.00 12.86
CA ILE A 435 -13.54 -35.27 13.93
C ILE A 435 -12.45 -34.22 13.79
N ARG A 436 -12.38 -33.28 14.74
CA ARG A 436 -11.17 -32.48 14.95
C ARG A 436 -10.13 -33.50 15.40
N ILE A 437 -9.28 -33.90 14.47
CA ILE A 437 -8.06 -34.65 14.76
C ILE A 437 -7.14 -33.67 15.54
N PRO A 438 -6.53 -34.11 16.64
CA PRO A 438 -5.86 -33.28 17.65
C PRO A 438 -4.79 -32.34 17.12
#